data_AF-A0A5S3WTE7-F1
#
_entry.id   AF-A0A5S3WTE7-F1
#
_cell.length_a   1.000
_cell.length_b   1.000
_cell.length_c   1.000
_cell.angle_alpha   90.00
_cell.angle_beta   90.00
_cell.angle_gamma   90.00
#
_symmetry.space_group_name_H-M   'P 1'
#
loop_
_entity.id
_entity.type
_entity.pdbx_description
1 polymer ?
#
loop_
_entity_poly.entity_id
_entity_poly.type
_entity_poly.pdbx_seq_one_letter_code
_entity_poly.pdbx_strand_id
1 'polypeptide(L)'
;MTKQVVIHSSLWVIFSFFYLSGLQAALVLAIDGQAYPSIGITLLYTFIFNLLVGHIITKYEKLFPMVASVVIAVFGVVGFGCYFTERLAGYSNELIIGLTLSLPFATFIVREFKQKSYSKTQ
;
A
#
# COMPACT_ATOMS: atom_id res chain seq x y z
N MET A 1 0.37 8.91 26.09
CA MET A 1 1.08 8.71 24.82
C MET A 1 1.25 7.23 24.46
N THR A 2 1.82 6.38 25.32
CA THR A 2 2.14 4.97 24.99
C THR A 2 0.94 4.13 24.55
N LYS A 3 -0.23 4.25 25.21
CA LYS A 3 -1.44 3.50 24.83
C LYS A 3 -1.98 3.87 23.43
N GLN A 4 -1.92 5.14 23.04
CA GLN A 4 -2.41 5.56 21.72
C GLN A 4 -1.51 5.06 20.59
N VAL A 5 -0.19 5.07 20.79
CA VAL A 5 0.77 4.55 19.82
C VAL A 5 0.57 3.05 19.62
N VAL A 6 0.43 2.27 20.71
CA VAL A 6 0.19 0.83 20.63
C VAL A 6 -1.11 0.51 19.88
N ILE A 7 -2.19 1.25 20.15
CA ILE A 7 -3.47 1.06 19.45
C ILE A 7 -3.33 1.37 17.95
N HIS A 8 -2.66 2.46 17.58
CA HIS A 8 -2.46 2.83 16.16
C HIS A 8 -1.55 1.82 15.45
N SER A 9 -0.47 1.37 16.08
CA SER A 9 0.41 0.36 15.51
C SER A 9 -0.29 -0.98 15.30
N SER A 10 -1.14 -1.43 16.23
CA SER A 10 -1.96 -2.64 16.05
C SER A 10 -2.94 -2.49 14.89
N LEU A 11 -3.56 -1.31 14.74
CA LEU A 11 -4.46 -1.02 13.61
C LEU A 11 -3.72 -1.07 12.27
N TRP A 12 -2.47 -0.59 12.20
CA TRP A 12 -1.67 -0.69 10.97
C TRP A 12 -1.41 -2.13 10.58
N VAL A 13 -1.10 -3.01 11.54
CA VAL A 13 -0.90 -4.45 11.27
C VAL A 13 -2.20 -5.11 10.80
N ILE A 14 -3.33 -4.83 11.44
CA ILE A 14 -4.65 -5.35 11.00
C ILE A 14 -4.94 -4.86 9.57
N PHE A 15 -4.75 -3.57 9.31
CA PHE A 15 -4.96 -2.99 7.99
C PHE A 15 -4.00 -3.56 6.93
N SER A 16 -2.80 -4.00 7.32
CA SER A 16 -1.84 -4.67 6.44
C SER A 16 -2.40 -5.96 5.84
N PHE A 17 -3.18 -6.71 6.60
CA PHE A 17 -3.81 -7.94 6.13
C PHE A 17 -4.93 -7.66 5.12
N PHE A 18 -5.75 -6.64 5.38
CA PHE A 18 -6.76 -6.17 4.43
C PHE A 18 -6.11 -5.61 3.15
N TYR A 19 -5.04 -4.84 3.32
CA TYR A 19 -4.24 -4.31 2.23
C TYR A 19 -3.71 -5.43 1.33
N LEU A 20 -3.09 -6.47 1.90
CA LEU A 20 -2.59 -7.62 1.14
C LEU A 20 -3.69 -8.27 0.30
N SER A 21 -4.87 -8.48 0.87
CA SER A 21 -5.99 -9.10 0.15
C SER A 21 -6.44 -8.28 -1.05
N GLY A 22 -6.57 -6.95 -0.88
CA GLY A 22 -6.89 -6.05 -1.99
C GLY A 22 -5.77 -5.94 -3.01
N LEU A 23 -4.52 -5.90 -2.55
CA LEU A 23 -3.34 -5.83 -3.41
C LEU A 23 -3.23 -7.07 -4.29
N GLN A 24 -3.43 -8.26 -3.74
CA GLN A 24 -3.41 -9.50 -4.50
C GLN A 24 -4.52 -9.52 -5.56
N ALA A 25 -5.74 -9.08 -5.21
CA ALA A 25 -6.83 -8.97 -6.18
C ALA A 25 -6.47 -8.00 -7.32
N ALA A 26 -5.92 -6.83 -6.98
CA ALA A 26 -5.46 -5.86 -7.98
C ALA A 26 -4.33 -6.42 -8.86
N LEU A 27 -3.42 -7.19 -8.28
CA LEU A 27 -2.31 -7.82 -8.98
C LEU A 27 -2.80 -8.88 -9.99
N VAL A 28 -3.70 -9.76 -9.57
CA VAL A 28 -4.29 -10.79 -10.45
C VAL A 28 -5.07 -10.13 -11.59
N LEU A 29 -5.93 -9.15 -11.29
CA LEU A 29 -6.66 -8.41 -12.32
C LEU A 29 -5.74 -7.67 -13.29
N ALA A 30 -4.64 -7.12 -12.80
CA ALA A 30 -3.65 -6.43 -13.63
C ALA A 30 -2.92 -7.39 -14.58
N ILE A 31 -2.66 -8.63 -14.15
CA ILE A 31 -2.02 -9.67 -14.97
C ILE A 31 -3.01 -10.22 -15.99
N ASP A 32 -4.22 -10.57 -15.56
CA ASP A 32 -5.27 -11.13 -16.42
C ASP A 32 -5.72 -10.14 -17.50
N GLY A 33 -5.64 -8.84 -17.22
CA GLY A 33 -5.95 -7.78 -18.18
C GLY A 33 -4.89 -7.55 -19.27
N GLN A 34 -3.75 -8.22 -19.22
CA GLN A 34 -2.64 -8.02 -20.16
C GLN A 34 -2.52 -9.19 -21.15
N ALA A 35 -2.43 -8.89 -22.45
CA ALA A 35 -2.14 -9.91 -23.48
C ALA A 35 -0.72 -10.48 -23.35
N TYR A 36 0.24 -9.65 -22.90
CA TYR A 36 1.61 -10.03 -22.57
C TYR A 36 1.97 -9.43 -21.20
N PRO A 37 2.09 -10.23 -20.13
CA PRO A 37 2.31 -9.72 -18.79
C PRO A 37 3.67 -9.04 -18.68
N SER A 38 3.67 -7.75 -18.34
CA SER A 38 4.88 -6.94 -18.12
C SER A 38 4.89 -6.38 -16.70
N ILE A 39 6.02 -6.54 -16.02
CA ILE A 39 6.23 -6.07 -14.64
C ILE A 39 5.89 -4.58 -14.50
N GLY A 40 6.31 -3.75 -15.45
CA GLY A 40 6.08 -2.31 -15.41
C GLY A 40 4.60 -1.93 -15.51
N ILE A 41 3.85 -2.61 -16.38
CA ILE A 41 2.42 -2.36 -16.57
C ILE A 41 1.65 -2.86 -15.34
N THR A 42 2.00 -4.03 -14.82
CA THR A 42 1.41 -4.57 -13.59
C THR A 42 1.67 -3.67 -12.37
N LEU A 43 2.89 -3.13 -12.25
CA LEU A 43 3.21 -2.13 -11.22
C LEU A 43 2.39 -0.86 -11.39
N LEU A 44 2.15 -0.39 -12.61
CA LEU A 44 1.33 0.80 -12.85
C LEU A 44 -0.13 0.59 -12.42
N TYR A 45 -0.73 -0.56 -12.76
CA TYR A 45 -2.10 -0.87 -12.34
C TYR A 45 -2.22 -1.01 -10.82
N THR A 46 -1.30 -1.74 -10.20
CA THR A 46 -1.25 -1.87 -8.74
C THR A 46 -0.91 -0.56 -8.04
N PHE A 47 -0.19 0.35 -8.70
CA PHE A 47 0.06 1.69 -8.21
C PHE A 47 -1.22 2.52 -8.07
N ILE A 48 -2.17 2.40 -9.02
CA ILE A 48 -3.48 3.07 -8.93
C ILE A 48 -4.26 2.56 -7.71
N PHE A 49 -4.24 1.25 -7.47
CA PHE A 49 -4.80 0.68 -6.25
C PHE A 49 -4.11 1.27 -4.99
N ASN A 50 -2.78 1.36 -5.01
CA ASN A 50 -2.02 1.94 -3.91
C ASN A 50 -2.30 3.44 -3.69
N LEU A 51 -2.68 4.21 -4.73
CA LEU A 51 -3.18 5.58 -4.57
C LEU A 51 -4.52 5.62 -3.81
N LEU A 52 -5.44 4.69 -4.10
CA LEU A 52 -6.69 4.58 -3.35
C LEU A 52 -6.43 4.21 -1.88
N VAL A 53 -5.55 3.25 -1.64
CA VAL A 53 -5.15 2.87 -0.28
C VAL A 53 -4.46 4.04 0.43
N GLY A 54 -3.56 4.76 -0.24
CA GLY A 54 -2.91 5.96 0.29
C GLY A 54 -3.91 7.07 0.62
N HIS A 55 -4.99 7.20 -0.14
CA HIS A 55 -6.11 8.09 0.20
C HIS A 55 -6.81 7.69 1.49
N ILE A 56 -7.06 6.38 1.69
CA ILE A 56 -7.65 5.85 2.93
C ILE A 56 -6.69 6.09 4.10
N ILE A 57 -5.41 5.75 3.97
CA ILE A 57 -4.40 5.96 5.02
C ILE A 57 -4.37 7.43 5.43
N THR A 58 -4.21 8.36 4.49
CA THR A 58 -4.19 9.81 4.78
C THR A 58 -5.53 10.37 5.29
N LYS A 59 -6.64 9.65 5.12
CA LYS A 59 -7.95 10.07 5.63
C LYS A 59 -8.16 9.65 7.08
N TYR A 60 -7.72 8.44 7.46
CA TYR A 60 -7.95 7.87 8.79
C TYR A 60 -6.75 8.02 9.73
N GLU A 61 -5.52 8.00 9.21
CA GLU A 61 -4.30 8.17 9.99
C GLU A 61 -3.84 9.65 9.96
N LYS A 62 -4.14 10.39 11.04
CA LYS A 62 -3.82 11.82 11.16
C LYS A 62 -2.44 12.10 11.74
N LEU A 63 -1.87 11.16 12.50
CA LEU A 63 -0.61 11.37 13.21
C LEU A 63 0.59 11.14 12.28
N PHE A 64 0.73 9.93 11.75
CA PHE A 64 1.89 9.55 10.95
C PHE A 64 1.52 8.71 9.72
N PRO A 65 0.79 9.26 8.74
CA PRO A 65 0.32 8.51 7.56
C PRO A 65 1.45 7.90 6.73
N MET A 66 2.61 8.55 6.67
CA MET A 66 3.80 8.01 5.98
C MET A 66 4.42 6.83 6.72
N VAL A 67 4.48 6.87 8.05
CA VAL A 67 5.02 5.74 8.82
C VAL A 67 4.05 4.57 8.76
N ALA A 68 2.75 4.85 8.87
CA ALA A 68 1.71 3.86 8.71
C ALA A 68 1.80 3.15 7.36
N SER A 69 1.95 3.87 6.24
CA SER A 69 2.03 3.24 4.91
C SER A 69 3.26 2.36 4.74
N VAL A 70 4.40 2.72 5.33
CA VAL A 70 5.60 1.88 5.33
C VAL A 70 5.36 0.60 6.14
N VAL A 71 4.81 0.71 7.35
CA VAL A 71 4.47 -0.46 8.18
C VAL A 71 3.46 -1.35 7.45
N ILE A 72 2.42 -0.77 6.86
CA ILE A 72 1.39 -1.50 6.11
C ILE A 72 1.97 -2.24 4.91
N ALA A 73 2.86 -1.59 4.16
CA ALA A 73 3.51 -2.21 3.01
C ALA A 73 4.42 -3.36 3.43
N VAL A 74 5.27 -3.16 4.44
CA VAL A 74 6.22 -4.18 4.90
C VAL A 74 5.49 -5.37 5.51
N PHE A 75 4.58 -5.14 6.46
CA PHE A 75 3.82 -6.22 7.07
C PHE A 75 2.84 -6.86 6.09
N GLY A 76 2.25 -6.12 5.17
CA GLY A 76 1.31 -6.64 4.18
C GLY A 76 2.00 -7.48 3.11
N VAL A 77 2.98 -6.92 2.42
CA VAL A 77 3.66 -7.56 1.27
C VAL A 77 4.69 -8.59 1.74
N VAL A 78 5.61 -8.18 2.62
CA VAL A 78 6.71 -9.07 3.05
C VAL A 78 6.22 -10.01 4.13
N GLY A 79 5.67 -9.48 5.23
CA GLY A 79 5.21 -10.31 6.36
C GLY A 79 4.11 -11.28 5.93
N PHE A 80 2.91 -10.77 5.68
CA PHE A 80 1.75 -11.59 5.36
C PHE A 80 1.85 -12.22 3.97
N GLY A 81 2.25 -11.45 2.95
CA GLY A 81 2.25 -11.89 1.56
C GLY A 81 3.31 -12.95 1.24
N CYS A 82 4.53 -12.83 1.78
CA CYS A 82 5.61 -13.77 1.51
C CYS A 82 5.72 -14.87 2.58
N TYR A 83 5.68 -14.53 3.88
CA TYR A 83 5.98 -15.50 4.95
C TYR A 83 4.75 -16.23 5.51
N PHE A 84 3.60 -15.56 5.71
CA PHE A 84 2.46 -16.20 6.38
C PHE A 84 1.46 -16.86 5.43
N THR A 85 1.17 -16.22 4.30
CA THR A 85 0.15 -16.69 3.37
C THR A 85 0.71 -17.23 2.07
N GLU A 86 2.01 -17.00 1.83
CA GLU A 86 2.75 -17.36 0.61
C GLU A 86 2.10 -16.85 -0.70
N ARG A 87 1.11 -15.96 -0.59
CA ARG A 87 0.33 -15.42 -1.72
C ARG A 87 1.16 -14.65 -2.73
N LEU A 88 2.28 -14.08 -2.28
CA LEU A 88 3.21 -13.34 -3.14
C LEU A 88 4.53 -14.06 -3.37
N ALA A 89 4.76 -15.22 -2.74
CA ALA A 89 6.04 -15.93 -2.80
C ALA A 89 6.41 -16.44 -4.21
N GLY A 90 5.41 -16.60 -5.09
CA GLY A 90 5.62 -17.02 -6.48
C GLY A 90 5.97 -15.90 -7.47
N TYR A 91 5.98 -14.63 -7.06
CA TYR A 91 6.31 -13.50 -7.94
C TYR A 91 7.81 -13.14 -7.88
N SER A 92 8.33 -12.47 -8.92
CA SER A 92 9.72 -11.99 -8.93
C SER A 92 9.97 -11.03 -7.75
N ASN A 93 11.17 -11.14 -7.16
CA ASN A 93 11.65 -10.24 -6.11
C ASN A 93 11.55 -8.77 -6.52
N GLU A 94 11.79 -8.45 -7.80
CA GLU A 94 11.68 -7.09 -8.34
C GLU A 94 10.25 -6.53 -8.19
N LEU A 95 9.24 -7.37 -8.45
CA LEU A 95 7.84 -7.01 -8.32
C LEU A 95 7.47 -6.79 -6.85
N ILE A 96 7.93 -7.68 -5.97
CA ILE A 96 7.68 -7.60 -4.52
C ILE A 96 8.26 -6.31 -3.93
N ILE A 97 9.51 -5.98 -4.30
CA ILE A 97 10.16 -4.72 -3.90
C ILE A 97 9.37 -3.52 -4.45
N GLY A 98 8.99 -3.57 -5.72
CA GLY A 98 8.18 -2.52 -6.35
C GLY A 98 6.84 -2.29 -5.64
N LEU A 99 6.12 -3.36 -5.29
CA LEU A 99 4.86 -3.29 -4.56
C LEU A 99 5.05 -2.71 -3.14
N THR A 100 6.12 -3.11 -2.46
CA THR A 100 6.43 -2.64 -1.10
C THR A 100 6.75 -1.14 -1.10
N LEU A 101 7.52 -0.65 -2.08
CA LEU A 101 7.87 0.77 -2.19
C LEU A 101 6.74 1.63 -2.79
N SER A 102 5.85 1.02 -3.57
CA SER A 102 4.75 1.69 -4.23
C SER A 102 3.75 2.31 -3.26
N LEU A 103 3.39 1.62 -2.17
CA LEU A 103 2.40 2.14 -1.22
C LEU A 103 2.86 3.39 -0.46
N PRO A 104 4.09 3.45 0.09
CA PRO A 104 4.64 4.67 0.67
C PRO A 104 4.66 5.82 -0.33
N PHE A 105 5.09 5.57 -1.56
CA PHE A 105 5.16 6.59 -2.60
C PHE A 105 3.77 7.11 -3.01
N ALA A 106 2.80 6.22 -3.17
CA ALA A 106 1.42 6.59 -3.44
C ALA A 106 0.81 7.41 -2.30
N THR A 107 1.08 7.03 -1.05
CA THR A 107 0.65 7.76 0.15
C THR A 107 1.25 9.16 0.21
N PHE A 108 2.54 9.29 -0.14
CA PHE A 108 3.23 10.57 -0.23
C PHE A 108 2.55 11.50 -1.25
N ILE A 109 2.31 11.00 -2.46
CA ILE A 109 1.62 11.77 -3.51
C ILE A 109 0.25 12.24 -3.03
N VAL A 110 -0.58 11.34 -2.49
CA VAL A 110 -1.92 11.72 -2.03
C VAL A 110 -1.89 12.75 -0.92
N ARG A 111 -0.90 12.67 -0.02
CA ARG A 111 -0.70 13.66 1.04
C ARG A 111 -0.37 15.05 0.46
N GLU A 112 0.57 15.13 -0.46
CA GLU A 112 0.96 16.39 -1.13
C GLU A 112 -0.22 17.00 -1.88
N PHE A 113 -0.99 16.19 -2.61
CA PHE A 113 -2.21 16.65 -3.30
C PHE A 113 -3.25 17.22 -2.32
N LYS A 114 -3.48 16.55 -1.18
CA LYS A 114 -4.39 17.07 -0.14
C LYS A 114 -3.88 18.39 0.43
N GLN A 115 -2.61 18.49 0.81
CA GLN A 115 -2.03 19.72 1.37
C GLN A 115 -2.13 20.89 0.38
N LYS A 116 -1.83 20.65 -0.91
CA LYS A 116 -1.97 21.64 -1.97
C LYS A 116 -3.41 22.08 -2.20
N SER A 117 -4.38 21.16 -2.05
CA SER A 117 -5.80 21.49 -2.15
C SER A 117 -6.26 22.42 -1.02
N TYR A 118 -5.83 22.16 0.22
CA TYR A 118 -6.14 23.04 1.35
C TYR A 118 -5.54 24.44 1.20
N SER A 119 -4.32 24.53 0.65
CA SER A 119 -3.65 25.82 0.38
C SER A 119 -4.33 26.67 -0.69
N LYS A 120 -5.16 26.09 -1.56
CA LYS A 120 -5.92 26.84 -2.60
C LYS A 120 -7.26 27.38 -2.11
N THR A 121 -7.70 27.00 -0.91
CA THR A 121 -9.01 27.39 -0.35
C THR A 121 -8.87 28.47 0.73
N GLN A 122 -7.64 28.91 1.05
CA GLN A 122 -7.35 30.12 1.82
C GLN A 122 -6.92 31.25 0.88
#